data_AF-A0A919PFY2-F1
#
_entry.id   AF-A0A919PFY2-F1
#
_cell.length_a   1.000
_cell.length_b   1.000
_cell.length_c   1.000
_cell.angle_alpha   90.00
_cell.angle_beta   90.00
_cell.angle_gamma   90.00
#
_symmetry.space_group_name_H-M   'P 1'
#
loop_
_entity.id
_entity.type
_entity.pdbx_description
1 polymer ?
#
loop_
_entity_poly.entity_id
_entity_poly.type
_entity_poly.pdbx_seq_one_letter_code
_entity_poly.pdbx_strand_id
1 'polypeptide(L)'
;MRRDSDVQQPRAARSPEVAGASAPRAPRRPPARQPALRLTRRGLVVLGALGLVSVVLVVLLVVAVVRLVGADPTEPAPAVAPVAVVPDSCVPDPTTSLNCWPAFEDGSDPRLEISPWVTGRLLGGDVRTVLEHVAARFDAEVEPVDPATSWGWGYRNVRGEVGDDELSNHSSGTAIDLNATEHPLGARDTFTDEQVAAIREILAEVAPVVAWGGDFARGDEMHFEIVGDPAAVAEVAARLRGEAPPAD
;
A
#
# COMPACT_ATOMS: atom_id res chain seq x y z
N MET A 1 11.14 -44.48 35.05
CA MET A 1 10.92 -45.95 35.11
C MET A 1 10.85 -46.40 33.65
N ARG A 2 11.85 -46.97 32.96
CA ARG A 2 13.08 -47.74 33.26
C ARG A 2 14.18 -47.32 32.23
N ARG A 3 15.41 -46.98 32.68
CA ARG A 3 16.73 -47.68 32.49
C ARG A 3 17.13 -47.93 31.03
N ASP A 4 18.09 -47.19 30.47
CA ASP A 4 19.58 -47.28 30.61
C ASP A 4 20.20 -48.47 29.86
N SER A 5 21.12 -48.19 28.92
CA SER A 5 22.57 -48.44 29.09
C SER A 5 23.32 -48.49 27.74
N ASP A 6 24.11 -47.45 27.48
CA ASP A 6 25.36 -47.52 26.71
C ASP A 6 26.35 -48.52 27.36
N VAL A 7 27.06 -49.33 26.57
CA VAL A 7 28.44 -49.77 26.93
C VAL A 7 29.32 -49.99 25.67
N GLN A 8 30.52 -49.45 25.79
CA GLN A 8 31.71 -49.33 24.95
C GLN A 8 32.51 -50.67 24.73
N GLN A 9 33.06 -50.85 23.50
CA GLN A 9 34.34 -51.43 23.01
C GLN A 9 35.05 -52.67 23.67
N PRO A 10 35.93 -53.41 22.94
CA PRO A 10 37.38 -53.06 22.87
C PRO A 10 38.11 -53.36 21.53
N ARG A 11 39.28 -52.70 21.38
CA ARG A 11 40.34 -52.92 20.37
C ARG A 11 41.19 -54.18 20.63
N ALA A 12 41.71 -54.80 19.58
CA ALA A 12 43.00 -55.52 19.52
C ALA A 12 43.38 -55.71 18.03
N ALA A 13 44.51 -55.19 17.51
CA ALA A 13 45.90 -55.67 17.58
C ALA A 13 46.33 -56.23 16.20
N ARG A 14 47.42 -55.67 15.65
CA ARG A 14 48.10 -56.11 14.41
C ARG A 14 48.96 -57.35 14.67
N SER A 15 49.18 -58.19 13.64
CA SER A 15 50.47 -58.78 13.17
C SER A 15 50.19 -59.83 12.05
N PRO A 16 51.18 -60.48 11.40
CA PRO A 16 51.84 -60.01 10.19
C PRO A 16 51.73 -61.00 8.99
N GLU A 17 52.17 -60.52 7.82
CA GLU A 17 52.94 -61.19 6.73
C GLU A 17 52.66 -62.66 6.34
N VAL A 18 52.53 -62.93 5.04
CA VAL A 18 53.45 -63.80 4.25
C VAL A 18 52.93 -63.97 2.81
N ALA A 19 53.86 -63.81 1.88
CA ALA A 19 53.72 -64.00 0.45
C ALA A 19 53.48 -65.47 0.07
N GLY A 20 52.60 -65.69 -0.91
CA GLY A 20 52.41 -66.97 -1.58
C GLY A 20 52.25 -66.76 -3.08
N ALA A 21 53.33 -66.99 -3.81
CA ALA A 21 53.38 -66.92 -5.27
C ALA A 21 52.40 -67.92 -5.92
N SER A 22 51.65 -67.47 -6.92
CA SER A 22 50.85 -68.34 -7.80
C SER A 22 51.32 -68.22 -9.26
N ALA A 23 51.42 -69.38 -9.88
CA ALA A 23 51.95 -69.71 -11.20
C ALA A 23 51.44 -68.85 -12.39
N PRO A 24 52.19 -68.78 -13.51
CA PRO A 24 51.84 -67.95 -14.65
C PRO A 24 50.61 -68.51 -15.40
N ARG A 25 49.54 -67.72 -15.43
CA ARG A 25 48.33 -68.01 -16.22
C ARG A 25 48.50 -67.44 -17.62
N ALA A 26 48.32 -68.29 -18.64
CA ALA A 26 48.40 -67.94 -20.06
C ALA A 26 47.60 -66.67 -20.42
N PRO A 27 48.06 -65.87 -21.40
CA PRO A 27 47.43 -64.59 -21.74
C PRO A 27 46.00 -64.81 -22.23
N ARG A 28 45.02 -64.32 -21.47
CA ARG A 28 43.62 -64.22 -21.90
C ARG A 28 43.56 -63.21 -23.05
N ARG A 29 43.03 -63.63 -24.20
CA ARG A 29 42.65 -62.73 -25.30
C ARG A 29 41.73 -61.63 -24.74
N PRO A 30 42.00 -60.34 -24.99
CA PRO A 30 41.09 -59.29 -24.57
C PRO A 30 39.75 -59.45 -25.31
N PRO A 31 38.60 -59.25 -24.65
CA PRO A 31 37.33 -59.20 -25.34
C PRO A 31 37.34 -58.03 -26.33
N ALA A 32 36.76 -58.23 -27.51
CA ALA A 32 36.60 -57.19 -28.51
C ALA A 32 35.88 -55.98 -27.87
N ARG A 33 36.53 -54.81 -27.89
CA ARG A 33 35.91 -53.56 -27.45
C ARG A 33 34.69 -53.29 -28.34
N GLN A 34 33.50 -53.30 -27.77
CA GLN A 34 32.33 -52.75 -28.44
C GLN A 34 32.59 -51.28 -28.77
N PRO A 35 32.26 -50.79 -29.96
CA PRO A 35 32.46 -49.40 -30.31
C PRO A 35 31.58 -48.55 -29.38
N ALA A 36 32.21 -47.77 -28.50
CA ALA A 36 31.49 -46.77 -27.74
C ALA A 36 30.84 -45.80 -28.73
N LEU A 37 29.51 -45.65 -28.69
CA LEU A 37 28.82 -44.60 -29.42
C LEU A 37 29.39 -43.26 -28.97
N ARG A 38 30.29 -42.70 -29.78
CA ARG A 38 30.79 -41.34 -29.57
C ARG A 38 29.73 -40.39 -30.08
N LEU A 39 29.01 -39.76 -29.17
CA LEU A 39 28.09 -38.68 -29.49
C LEU A 39 28.90 -37.59 -30.20
N THR A 40 28.69 -37.44 -31.50
CA THR A 40 29.43 -36.46 -32.29
C THR A 40 29.01 -35.05 -31.84
N ARG A 41 29.89 -34.07 -32.03
CA ARG A 41 29.58 -32.65 -31.72
C ARG A 41 28.28 -32.18 -32.39
N ARG A 42 27.96 -32.75 -33.57
CA ARG A 42 26.69 -32.54 -34.28
C ARG A 42 25.49 -33.19 -33.57
N GLY A 43 25.63 -34.41 -33.03
CA GLY A 43 24.58 -35.06 -32.23
C GLY A 43 24.25 -34.31 -30.94
N LEU A 44 25.25 -33.71 -30.29
CA LEU A 44 25.08 -32.91 -29.08
C LEU A 44 24.38 -31.56 -29.37
N VAL A 45 24.68 -30.95 -30.52
CA VAL A 45 23.98 -29.73 -31.00
C VAL A 45 22.53 -30.02 -31.40
N VAL A 46 22.26 -31.13 -32.09
CA VAL A 46 20.90 -31.52 -32.47
C VAL A 46 20.05 -31.84 -31.25
N LEU A 47 20.60 -32.53 -30.25
CA LEU A 47 19.90 -32.80 -28.98
C LEU A 47 19.68 -31.53 -28.14
N GLY A 48 20.65 -30.61 -28.12
CA GLY A 48 20.48 -29.30 -27.48
C GLY A 48 19.44 -28.42 -28.19
N ALA A 49 19.39 -28.42 -29.52
CA ALA A 49 18.39 -27.72 -30.30
C ALA A 49 16.98 -28.30 -30.11
N LEU A 50 16.84 -29.63 -30.08
CA LEU A 50 15.56 -30.30 -29.78
C LEU A 50 15.10 -30.03 -28.34
N GLY A 51 16.02 -30.00 -27.37
CA GLY A 51 15.73 -29.60 -26.00
C GLY A 51 15.26 -28.14 -25.90
N LEU A 52 15.94 -27.23 -26.60
CA LEU A 52 15.58 -25.81 -26.64
C LEU A 52 14.21 -25.59 -27.31
N VAL A 53 13.95 -26.26 -28.44
CA VAL A 53 12.66 -26.20 -29.15
C VAL A 53 11.54 -26.77 -28.27
N SER A 54 11.80 -27.83 -27.52
CA SER A 54 10.83 -28.42 -26.58
C SER A 54 10.53 -27.47 -25.42
N VAL A 55 11.55 -26.82 -24.85
CA VAL A 55 11.37 -25.81 -23.78
C VAL A 55 10.59 -24.60 -24.32
N VAL A 56 10.91 -24.11 -25.50
CA VAL A 56 10.18 -23.01 -26.15
C VAL A 56 8.73 -23.39 -26.41
N LEU A 57 8.45 -24.60 -26.92
CA LEU A 57 7.09 -25.08 -27.13
C LEU A 57 6.30 -25.21 -25.82
N VAL A 58 6.93 -25.67 -24.75
CA VAL A 58 6.29 -25.75 -23.42
C VAL A 58 6.02 -24.35 -22.86
N VAL A 59 6.96 -23.41 -22.99
CA VAL A 59 6.74 -22.02 -22.56
C VAL A 59 5.61 -21.37 -23.37
N LEU A 60 5.59 -21.55 -24.69
CA LEU A 60 4.52 -21.03 -25.55
C LEU A 60 3.17 -21.65 -25.20
N LEU A 61 3.13 -22.96 -24.91
CA LEU A 61 1.91 -23.64 -24.48
C LEU A 61 1.43 -23.14 -23.11
N VAL A 62 2.33 -22.96 -22.14
CA VAL A 62 2.00 -22.41 -20.82
C VAL A 62 1.48 -20.99 -20.95
N VAL A 63 2.13 -20.14 -21.76
CA VAL A 63 1.64 -18.78 -22.04
C VAL A 63 0.27 -18.83 -22.71
N ALA A 64 0.06 -19.69 -23.70
CA ALA A 64 -1.24 -19.84 -24.36
C ALA A 64 -2.34 -20.32 -23.41
N VAL A 65 -2.05 -21.28 -22.53
CA VAL A 65 -3.01 -21.75 -21.51
C VAL A 65 -3.28 -20.67 -20.46
N VAL A 66 -2.27 -19.91 -20.03
CA VAL A 66 -2.45 -18.75 -19.14
C VAL A 66 -3.29 -17.65 -19.81
N ARG A 67 -3.17 -17.46 -21.13
CA ARG A 67 -4.01 -16.52 -21.91
C ARG A 67 -5.42 -17.04 -22.18
N LEU A 68 -5.62 -18.36 -22.20
CA LEU A 68 -6.93 -18.99 -22.39
C LEU A 68 -7.73 -19.17 -21.10
N VAL A 69 -7.03 -19.30 -19.96
CA VAL A 69 -7.63 -19.55 -18.63
C VAL A 69 -7.59 -18.30 -17.74
N GLY A 70 -6.60 -17.42 -17.94
CA GLY A 70 -6.56 -16.12 -17.30
C GLY A 70 -7.60 -15.22 -17.95
N ALA A 71 -8.58 -14.79 -17.13
CA ALA A 71 -9.40 -13.63 -17.41
C ALA A 71 -8.52 -12.51 -18.00
N ASP A 72 -9.06 -11.77 -18.96
CA ASP A 72 -8.43 -10.57 -19.49
C ASP A 72 -7.77 -9.81 -18.33
N PRO A 73 -6.50 -9.38 -18.43
CA PRO A 73 -5.99 -8.46 -17.43
C PRO A 73 -6.95 -7.29 -17.48
N THR A 74 -7.77 -7.16 -16.43
CA THR A 74 -8.70 -6.06 -16.25
C THR A 74 -7.89 -4.83 -16.58
N GLU A 75 -8.22 -4.21 -17.71
CA GLU A 75 -7.69 -2.91 -18.09
C GLU A 75 -7.74 -2.08 -16.80
N PRO A 76 -6.61 -1.52 -16.33
CA PRO A 76 -6.63 -0.77 -15.08
C PRO A 76 -7.78 0.22 -15.23
N ALA A 77 -8.77 0.11 -14.34
CA ALA A 77 -9.91 1.01 -14.35
C ALA A 77 -9.33 2.42 -14.49
N PRO A 78 -9.85 3.26 -15.39
CA PRO A 78 -9.31 4.59 -15.57
C PRO A 78 -9.21 5.21 -14.18
N ALA A 79 -8.02 5.70 -13.83
CA ALA A 79 -7.77 6.42 -12.60
C ALA A 79 -8.49 7.78 -12.68
N VAL A 80 -9.82 7.74 -12.65
CA VAL A 80 -10.61 8.88 -12.27
C VAL A 80 -10.60 8.82 -10.75
N ALA A 81 -9.62 9.49 -10.15
CA ALA A 81 -9.67 9.77 -8.74
C ALA A 81 -11.06 10.37 -8.47
N PRO A 82 -11.87 9.80 -7.56
CA PRO A 82 -13.02 10.54 -7.09
C PRO A 82 -12.44 11.71 -6.30
N VAL A 83 -12.30 12.86 -6.95
CA VAL A 83 -12.37 14.13 -6.23
C VAL A 83 -13.75 14.09 -5.63
N ALA A 84 -13.83 13.72 -4.37
CA ALA A 84 -15.09 13.70 -3.68
C ALA A 84 -15.67 15.12 -3.76
N VAL A 85 -16.84 15.24 -4.38
CA VAL A 85 -17.46 16.53 -4.70
C VAL A 85 -18.52 16.78 -3.63
N VAL A 86 -18.48 17.97 -3.04
CA VAL A 86 -19.56 18.47 -2.21
C VAL A 86 -20.88 18.28 -2.97
N PRO A 87 -21.96 17.76 -2.35
CA PRO A 87 -23.21 17.49 -3.06
C PRO A 87 -23.70 18.70 -3.86
N ASP A 88 -24.25 18.50 -5.06
CA ASP A 88 -24.76 19.58 -5.93
C ASP A 88 -25.83 20.45 -5.24
N SER A 89 -26.49 19.93 -4.20
CA SER A 89 -27.46 20.65 -3.38
C SER A 89 -26.83 21.61 -2.38
N CYS A 90 -25.52 21.54 -2.17
CA CYS A 90 -24.81 22.47 -1.30
C CYS A 90 -24.70 23.84 -1.97
N VAL A 91 -25.34 24.82 -1.34
CA VAL A 91 -25.21 26.23 -1.68
C VAL A 91 -24.82 26.93 -0.38
N PRO A 92 -23.53 27.24 -0.16
CA PRO A 92 -23.07 27.90 1.05
C PRO A 92 -23.76 29.24 1.27
N ASP A 93 -24.10 29.54 2.52
CA ASP A 93 -24.54 30.84 2.98
C ASP A 93 -23.57 31.40 4.05
N PRO A 94 -23.75 32.65 4.52
CA PRO A 94 -22.84 33.27 5.50
C PRO A 94 -22.71 32.55 6.85
N THR A 95 -23.50 31.51 7.12
CA THR A 95 -23.48 30.71 8.34
C THR A 95 -22.90 29.30 8.14
N THR A 96 -22.53 28.95 6.91
CA THR A 96 -21.97 27.64 6.53
C THR A 96 -20.66 27.79 5.79
N SER A 97 -19.75 26.83 5.92
CA SER A 97 -18.54 26.76 5.09
C SER A 97 -18.83 26.29 3.66
N LEU A 98 -17.82 26.30 2.79
CA LEU A 98 -17.89 25.84 1.39
C LEU A 98 -18.54 24.47 1.19
N ASN A 99 -18.38 23.56 2.15
CA ASN A 99 -18.99 22.23 2.15
C ASN A 99 -20.38 22.16 2.81
N CYS A 100 -21.01 23.30 3.09
CA CYS A 100 -22.32 23.45 3.74
C CYS A 100 -22.43 22.94 5.18
N TRP A 101 -21.31 22.71 5.86
CA TRP A 101 -21.33 22.44 7.30
C TRP A 101 -21.52 23.74 8.08
N PRO A 102 -22.28 23.73 9.20
CA PRO A 102 -22.43 24.91 10.05
C PRO A 102 -21.07 25.43 10.53
N ALA A 103 -20.82 26.72 10.31
CA ALA A 103 -19.61 27.35 10.78
C ALA A 103 -19.71 27.69 12.28
N PHE A 104 -18.56 27.79 12.92
CA PHE A 104 -18.42 28.14 14.32
C PHE A 104 -17.62 29.43 14.41
N GLU A 105 -18.25 30.50 14.90
CA GLU A 105 -17.57 31.80 15.12
C GLU A 105 -16.62 31.77 16.33
N ASP A 106 -16.87 30.85 17.28
CA ASP A 106 -16.13 30.74 18.53
C ASP A 106 -15.46 29.36 18.64
N GLY A 107 -14.12 29.37 18.74
CA GLY A 107 -13.31 28.17 18.90
C GLY A 107 -13.47 27.50 20.27
N SER A 108 -14.25 28.08 21.18
CA SER A 108 -14.63 27.49 22.46
C SER A 108 -15.98 26.76 22.43
N ASP A 109 -16.67 26.71 21.27
CA ASP A 109 -17.91 25.93 21.13
C ASP A 109 -17.66 24.47 21.56
N PRO A 110 -18.51 23.90 22.44
CA PRO A 110 -18.31 22.57 22.98
C PRO A 110 -18.37 21.44 21.95
N ARG A 111 -18.88 21.69 20.74
CA ARG A 111 -18.87 20.73 19.63
C ARG A 111 -17.51 20.67 18.93
N LEU A 112 -16.64 21.65 19.14
CA LEU A 112 -15.26 21.65 18.65
C LEU A 112 -14.36 20.96 19.68
N GLU A 113 -13.79 19.83 19.31
CA GLU A 113 -12.98 18.98 20.17
C GLU A 113 -11.49 19.09 19.84
N ILE A 114 -10.64 18.93 20.87
CA ILE A 114 -9.18 18.94 20.68
C ILE A 114 -8.77 17.64 19.98
N SER A 115 -7.95 17.76 18.94
CA SER A 115 -7.27 16.66 18.28
C SER A 115 -5.77 16.70 18.62
N PRO A 116 -5.09 15.55 18.81
CA PRO A 116 -3.66 15.52 19.07
C PRO A 116 -2.81 15.84 17.83
N TRP A 117 -3.41 15.85 16.64
CA TRP A 117 -2.70 15.94 15.36
C TRP A 117 -2.53 17.36 14.84
N VAL A 118 -3.31 18.31 15.36
CA VAL A 118 -3.35 19.68 14.86
C VAL A 118 -3.37 20.69 16.01
N THR A 119 -2.77 21.85 15.80
CA THR A 119 -3.09 23.04 16.57
C THR A 119 -4.50 23.51 16.21
N GLY A 120 -5.38 23.58 17.21
CA GLY A 120 -6.78 23.96 17.03
C GLY A 120 -7.72 22.85 17.47
N ARG A 121 -8.88 22.76 16.83
CA ARG A 121 -9.96 21.81 17.15
C ARG A 121 -10.59 21.27 15.88
N LEU A 122 -11.33 20.18 15.97
CA LEU A 122 -12.15 19.63 14.89
C LEU A 122 -13.60 19.55 15.35
N LEU A 123 -14.54 19.55 14.42
CA LEU A 123 -15.91 19.18 14.74
C LEU A 123 -15.93 17.74 15.26
N GLY A 124 -16.44 17.56 16.47
CA GLY A 124 -16.50 16.27 17.15
C GLY A 124 -17.32 15.20 16.43
N GLY A 125 -17.37 14.01 17.02
CA GLY A 125 -18.12 12.87 16.48
C GLY A 125 -17.51 12.28 15.21
N ASP A 126 -18.35 12.02 14.21
CA ASP A 126 -17.95 11.28 13.00
C ASP A 126 -16.96 12.07 12.12
N VAL A 127 -17.08 13.40 12.06
CA VAL A 127 -16.10 14.25 11.34
C VAL A 127 -14.71 14.09 11.94
N ARG A 128 -14.57 14.27 13.25
CA ARG A 128 -13.30 14.06 13.96
C ARG A 128 -12.78 12.64 13.74
N THR A 129 -13.64 11.64 13.81
CA THR A 129 -13.26 10.23 13.59
C THR A 129 -12.60 10.03 12.22
N VAL A 130 -13.20 10.59 11.17
CA VAL A 130 -12.66 10.49 9.80
C VAL A 130 -11.36 11.27 9.66
N LEU A 131 -11.30 12.52 10.11
CA LEU A 131 -10.11 13.37 9.95
C LEU A 131 -8.93 12.90 10.82
N GLU A 132 -9.18 12.38 12.02
CA GLU A 132 -8.12 11.77 12.84
C GLU A 132 -7.59 10.46 12.22
N HIS A 133 -8.42 9.69 11.50
CA HIS A 133 -7.95 8.55 10.72
C HIS A 133 -6.99 8.98 9.61
N VAL A 134 -7.35 10.03 8.86
CA VAL A 134 -6.47 10.62 7.84
C VAL A 134 -5.13 11.03 8.46
N ALA A 135 -5.16 11.81 9.54
CA ALA A 135 -3.94 12.29 10.20
C ALA A 135 -3.08 11.16 10.77
N ALA A 136 -3.69 10.16 11.41
CA ALA A 136 -2.96 9.02 11.98
C ALA A 136 -2.29 8.15 10.91
N ARG A 137 -2.95 7.95 9.76
CA ARG A 137 -2.36 7.23 8.64
C ARG A 137 -1.29 8.05 7.94
N PHE A 138 -1.51 9.35 7.78
CA PHE A 138 -0.52 10.27 7.22
C PHE A 138 0.78 10.22 8.04
N ASP A 139 0.69 10.33 9.37
CA ASP A 139 1.83 10.21 10.30
C ASP A 139 2.62 8.90 10.11
N ALA A 140 1.90 7.80 9.89
CA ALA A 140 2.48 6.47 9.81
C ALA A 140 3.11 6.15 8.45
N GLU A 141 2.55 6.68 7.35
CA GLU A 141 2.80 6.18 5.99
C GLU A 141 3.29 7.24 5.01
N VAL A 142 2.99 8.51 5.26
CA VAL A 142 3.40 9.62 4.40
C VAL A 142 4.63 10.28 5.00
N GLU A 143 4.48 10.86 6.19
CA GLU A 143 5.56 11.44 6.99
C GLU A 143 5.05 11.81 8.39
N PRO A 144 5.93 11.90 9.41
CA PRO A 144 5.53 12.26 10.76
C PRO A 144 4.81 13.61 10.81
N VAL A 145 3.68 13.66 11.50
CA VAL A 145 2.91 14.89 11.70
C VAL A 145 3.56 15.72 12.81
N ASP A 146 3.80 17.00 12.55
CA ASP A 146 4.09 18.01 13.58
C ASP A 146 2.83 18.82 13.90
N PRO A 147 2.20 18.61 15.08
CA PRO A 147 1.02 19.37 15.47
C PRO A 147 1.24 20.88 15.59
N ALA A 148 2.49 21.35 15.74
CA ALA A 148 2.78 22.79 15.81
C ALA A 148 2.67 23.48 14.44
N THR A 149 2.84 22.73 13.34
CA THR A 149 2.71 23.22 11.97
C THR A 149 1.49 22.65 11.26
N SER A 150 0.69 21.84 11.94
CA SER A 150 -0.58 21.31 11.45
C SER A 150 -1.77 22.04 12.08
N TRP A 151 -2.81 22.36 11.33
CA TRP A 151 -3.88 23.28 11.75
C TRP A 151 -5.29 22.71 11.55
N GLY A 152 -6.14 22.91 12.56
CA GLY A 152 -7.57 22.57 12.51
C GLY A 152 -8.45 23.80 12.36
N TRP A 153 -9.52 23.88 13.15
CA TRP A 153 -10.51 24.96 13.14
C TRP A 153 -9.88 26.35 13.19
N GLY A 154 -10.47 27.26 12.40
CA GLY A 154 -10.23 28.70 12.47
C GLY A 154 -11.32 29.42 11.69
N TYR A 155 -12.08 30.30 12.35
CA TYR A 155 -13.15 31.06 11.70
C TYR A 155 -12.58 32.13 10.76
N ARG A 156 -12.69 31.88 9.45
CA ARG A 156 -12.17 32.74 8.38
C ARG A 156 -12.85 32.46 7.05
N ASN A 157 -12.76 33.43 6.16
CA ASN A 157 -13.06 33.21 4.76
C ASN A 157 -11.94 32.43 4.06
N VAL A 158 -12.21 31.94 2.86
CA VAL A 158 -11.19 31.36 1.97
C VAL A 158 -10.07 32.38 1.77
N ARG A 159 -8.81 31.92 1.66
CA ARG A 159 -7.65 32.82 1.59
C ARG A 159 -7.26 33.09 0.14
N GLY A 160 -7.32 34.36 -0.28
CA GLY A 160 -6.61 34.83 -1.47
C GLY A 160 -7.34 34.55 -2.78
N GLU A 161 -8.67 34.47 -2.72
CA GLU A 161 -9.53 34.47 -3.90
C GLU A 161 -10.17 35.86 -4.07
N VAL A 162 -10.47 36.25 -5.31
CA VAL A 162 -11.12 37.54 -5.55
C VAL A 162 -12.59 37.40 -5.19
N GLY A 163 -12.99 37.96 -4.05
CA GLY A 163 -14.35 37.82 -3.51
C GLY A 163 -14.41 36.85 -2.32
N ASP A 164 -13.44 36.94 -1.39
CA ASP A 164 -13.31 36.18 -0.13
C ASP A 164 -14.54 36.32 0.81
N ASP A 165 -15.76 36.12 0.34
CA ASP A 165 -17.00 36.26 1.12
C ASP A 165 -17.51 34.90 1.64
N GLU A 166 -16.92 33.80 1.17
CA GLU A 166 -17.29 32.43 1.56
C GLU A 166 -16.41 31.90 2.69
N LEU A 167 -17.04 31.24 3.66
CA LEU A 167 -16.36 30.66 4.81
C LEU A 167 -15.58 29.41 4.43
N SER A 168 -14.31 29.35 4.85
CA SER A 168 -13.46 28.17 4.67
C SER A 168 -14.01 26.95 5.42
N ASN A 169 -13.72 25.74 4.95
CA ASN A 169 -14.03 24.48 5.67
C ASN A 169 -13.29 24.35 7.02
N HIS A 170 -12.28 25.17 7.29
CA HIS A 170 -11.75 25.32 8.66
C HIS A 170 -12.73 26.02 9.61
N SER A 171 -13.63 26.86 9.11
CA SER A 171 -14.60 27.59 9.94
C SER A 171 -15.66 26.68 10.56
N SER A 172 -15.94 25.54 9.94
CA SER A 172 -16.83 24.49 10.45
C SER A 172 -16.09 23.39 11.22
N GLY A 173 -14.75 23.44 11.30
CA GLY A 173 -13.94 22.40 11.94
C GLY A 173 -13.90 21.09 11.15
N THR A 174 -14.19 21.14 9.84
CA THR A 174 -14.26 19.97 8.96
C THR A 174 -13.10 19.89 7.97
N ALA A 175 -12.00 20.56 8.27
CA ALA A 175 -10.78 20.50 7.48
C ALA A 175 -9.55 20.49 8.39
N ILE A 176 -8.47 19.91 7.89
CA ILE A 176 -7.15 19.88 8.51
C ILE A 176 -6.08 20.24 7.48
N ASP A 177 -5.09 21.00 7.93
CA ASP A 177 -3.81 21.17 7.23
C ASP A 177 -2.75 20.37 7.99
N LEU A 178 -2.03 19.47 7.32
CA LEU A 178 -0.95 18.67 7.91
C LEU A 178 0.41 19.17 7.41
N ASN A 179 1.35 19.38 8.34
CA ASN A 179 2.71 19.87 8.06
C ASN A 179 2.71 21.10 7.12
N ALA A 180 1.86 22.08 7.46
CA ALA A 180 1.50 23.18 6.56
C ALA A 180 2.68 24.09 6.18
N THR A 181 3.73 24.13 7.01
CA THR A 181 4.94 24.91 6.71
C THR A 181 5.83 24.25 5.67
N GLU A 182 5.73 22.93 5.53
CA GLU A 182 6.44 22.08 4.59
C GLU A 182 5.70 21.98 3.25
N HIS A 183 4.36 22.02 3.29
CA HIS A 183 3.48 21.87 2.12
C HIS A 183 2.58 23.10 1.87
N PRO A 184 3.15 24.32 1.76
CA PRO A 184 2.37 25.55 1.79
C PRO A 184 1.43 25.70 0.58
N LEU A 185 0.24 26.23 0.83
CA LEU A 185 -0.76 26.58 -0.19
C LEU A 185 -0.16 27.23 -1.45
N GLY A 186 -0.45 26.61 -2.60
CA GLY A 186 0.04 26.97 -3.93
C GLY A 186 1.32 26.27 -4.35
N ALA A 187 2.02 25.59 -3.43
CA ALA A 187 3.11 24.69 -3.78
C ALA A 187 2.59 23.40 -4.42
N ARG A 188 3.47 22.74 -5.17
CA ARG A 188 3.22 21.49 -5.90
C ARG A 188 4.43 20.60 -5.76
N ASP A 189 4.19 19.30 -5.89
CA ASP A 189 5.24 18.28 -5.87
C ASP A 189 6.07 18.35 -4.57
N THR A 190 5.40 18.71 -3.46
CA THR A 190 6.02 18.79 -2.13
C THR A 190 6.08 17.42 -1.44
N PHE A 191 5.34 16.44 -1.96
CA PHE A 191 5.44 15.02 -1.60
C PHE A 191 6.14 14.21 -2.71
N THR A 192 6.81 13.12 -2.34
CA THR A 192 7.32 12.15 -3.33
C THR A 192 6.20 11.33 -3.95
N ASP A 193 6.48 10.65 -5.06
CA ASP A 193 5.50 9.74 -5.72
C ASP A 193 4.99 8.65 -4.76
N GLU A 194 5.85 8.12 -3.89
CA GLU A 194 5.48 7.13 -2.88
C GLU A 194 4.57 7.72 -1.80
N GLN A 195 4.86 8.95 -1.35
CA GLN A 195 4.02 9.67 -0.39
C GLN A 195 2.64 9.98 -0.98
N VAL A 196 2.59 10.41 -2.25
CA VAL A 196 1.32 10.61 -2.97
C VAL A 196 0.56 9.29 -3.08
N ALA A 197 1.22 8.17 -3.38
CA ALA A 197 0.57 6.87 -3.42
C ALA A 197 -0.06 6.48 -2.07
N ALA A 198 0.66 6.70 -0.96
CA ALA A 198 0.12 6.50 0.39
C ALA A 198 -1.09 7.41 0.67
N ILE A 199 -1.03 8.70 0.29
CA ILE A 199 -2.18 9.62 0.39
C ILE A 199 -3.39 9.05 -0.38
N ARG A 200 -3.20 8.48 -1.58
CA ARG A 200 -4.30 7.86 -2.35
C ARG A 200 -4.91 6.65 -1.65
N GLU A 201 -4.10 5.82 -0.99
CA GLU A 201 -4.58 4.69 -0.20
C GLU A 201 -5.42 5.16 0.99
N ILE A 202 -4.98 6.21 1.69
CA ILE A 202 -5.73 6.83 2.79
C ILE A 202 -7.08 7.35 2.29
N LEU A 203 -7.09 8.11 1.19
CA LEU A 203 -8.32 8.66 0.60
C LEU A 203 -9.29 7.57 0.16
N ALA A 204 -8.81 6.42 -0.32
CA ALA A 204 -9.67 5.30 -0.70
C ALA A 204 -10.44 4.71 0.50
N GLU A 205 -9.88 4.76 1.71
CA GLU A 205 -10.54 4.26 2.92
C GLU A 205 -11.62 5.20 3.45
N VAL A 206 -11.38 6.50 3.31
CA VAL A 206 -12.32 7.56 3.74
C VAL A 206 -13.25 8.02 2.62
N ALA A 207 -13.14 7.43 1.43
CA ALA A 207 -14.06 7.72 0.34
C ALA A 207 -15.52 7.38 0.73
N PRO A 208 -16.50 8.17 0.25
CA PRO A 208 -16.36 9.33 -0.64
C PRO A 208 -16.36 10.67 0.13
N VAL A 209 -15.95 10.74 1.39
CA VAL A 209 -16.28 11.90 2.24
C VAL A 209 -15.14 12.88 2.48
N VAL A 210 -13.92 12.57 2.02
CA VAL A 210 -12.74 13.45 2.15
C VAL A 210 -12.17 13.75 0.77
N ALA A 211 -11.84 15.01 0.53
CA ALA A 211 -11.02 15.46 -0.59
C ALA A 211 -9.63 15.90 -0.11
N TRP A 212 -8.64 15.81 -1.00
CA TRP A 212 -7.29 16.31 -0.78
C TRP A 212 -7.01 17.53 -1.65
N GLY A 213 -6.52 18.61 -1.03
CA GLY A 213 -6.26 19.88 -1.71
C GLY A 213 -5.13 19.81 -2.75
N GLY A 214 -4.30 18.76 -2.73
CA GLY A 214 -3.38 18.47 -3.82
C GLY A 214 -4.07 18.29 -5.18
N ASP A 215 -5.36 17.93 -5.21
CA ASP A 215 -6.13 17.80 -6.45
C ASP A 215 -6.79 19.11 -6.93
N PHE A 216 -6.79 20.15 -6.10
CA PHE A 216 -7.45 21.41 -6.44
C PHE A 216 -6.70 22.16 -7.53
N ALA A 217 -7.41 23.02 -8.28
CA ALA A 217 -6.80 23.80 -9.37
C ALA A 217 -5.65 24.67 -8.84
N ARG A 218 -5.89 25.36 -7.73
CA ARG A 218 -4.84 25.92 -6.88
C ARG A 218 -4.47 24.85 -5.87
N GLY A 219 -3.27 24.29 -6.01
CA GLY A 219 -2.83 23.19 -5.16
C GLY A 219 -2.73 23.61 -3.70
N ASP A 220 -3.17 22.71 -2.84
CA ASP A 220 -3.06 22.86 -1.40
C ASP A 220 -2.71 21.51 -0.79
N GLU A 221 -1.44 21.09 -0.95
CA GLU A 221 -1.02 19.71 -0.64
C GLU A 221 -1.07 19.39 0.86
N MET A 222 -1.02 20.39 1.75
CA MET A 222 -1.26 20.22 3.19
C MET A 222 -2.72 19.87 3.53
N HIS A 223 -3.68 20.19 2.65
CA HIS A 223 -5.08 20.35 3.02
C HIS A 223 -5.92 19.09 2.78
N PHE A 224 -6.72 18.70 3.77
CA PHE A 224 -7.75 17.67 3.67
C PHE A 224 -9.07 18.19 4.23
N GLU A 225 -10.17 17.98 3.50
CA GLU A 225 -11.48 18.49 3.88
C GLU A 225 -12.59 17.47 3.72
N ILE A 226 -13.58 17.55 4.61
CA ILE A 226 -14.84 16.83 4.46
C ILE A 226 -15.63 17.44 3.30
N VAL A 227 -16.14 16.58 2.44
CA VAL A 227 -17.01 16.95 1.31
C VAL A 227 -18.32 16.15 1.30
N GLY A 228 -18.46 15.14 2.19
CA GLY A 228 -19.72 14.43 2.38
C GLY A 228 -20.71 15.19 3.26
N ASP A 229 -22.00 14.86 3.10
CA ASP A 229 -23.03 15.26 4.06
C ASP A 229 -22.91 14.47 5.38
N PRO A 230 -23.63 14.84 6.45
CA PRO A 230 -23.53 14.16 7.73
C PRO A 230 -23.84 12.66 7.69
N ALA A 231 -24.74 12.22 6.80
CA ALA A 231 -25.10 10.80 6.70
C ALA A 231 -23.97 9.99 6.07
N ALA A 232 -23.40 10.49 4.96
CA ALA A 232 -22.25 9.88 4.33
C ALA A 232 -21.03 9.82 5.26
N VAL A 233 -20.77 10.89 6.01
CA VAL A 233 -19.66 10.92 6.99
C VAL A 233 -19.88 9.90 8.11
N ALA A 234 -21.12 9.76 8.61
CA ALA A 234 -21.46 8.77 9.63
C ALA A 234 -21.26 7.33 9.14
N GLU A 235 -21.61 7.02 7.88
CA GLU A 235 -21.37 5.70 7.29
C GLU A 235 -19.87 5.37 7.20
N VAL A 236 -19.05 6.32 6.76
CA VAL A 236 -17.59 6.14 6.70
C VAL A 236 -17.02 5.98 8.10
N ALA A 237 -17.42 6.81 9.07
CA ALA A 237 -16.96 6.70 10.45
C ALA A 237 -17.35 5.35 11.10
N ALA A 238 -18.56 4.85 10.84
CA ALA A 238 -18.98 3.51 11.29
C ALA A 238 -18.09 2.41 10.70
N ARG A 239 -17.77 2.50 9.40
CA ARG A 239 -16.85 1.57 8.73
C ARG A 239 -15.46 1.59 9.36
N LEU A 240 -14.91 2.76 9.65
CA LEU A 240 -13.60 2.91 10.32
C LEU A 240 -13.60 2.32 11.75
N ARG A 241 -14.74 2.41 12.45
CA ARG A 241 -14.94 1.80 13.78
C ARG A 241 -15.18 0.28 13.73
N GLY A 242 -15.31 -0.31 12.54
CA GLY A 242 -15.65 -1.72 12.36
C GLY A 242 -17.11 -2.04 12.74
N GLU A 243 -17.98 -1.04 12.70
CA GLU A 243 -19.40 -1.15 13.03
C GLU A 243 -20.24 -1.43 11.78
N ALA A 244 -21.46 -1.94 12.00
CA ALA A 244 -22.45 -2.03 10.92
C ALA A 244 -22.90 -0.60 10.54
N PRO A 245 -23.26 -0.35 9.26
CA PRO A 245 -23.76 0.95 8.83
C PRO A 245 -24.97 1.39 9.67
N PRO A 246 -25.14 2.71 9.91
CA PRO A 246 -26.34 3.22 10.58
C PRO A 246 -27.60 2.77 9.83
N ALA A 247 -28.66 2.44 10.57
CA ALA A 247 -29.93 2.07 9.98
C ALA A 247 -30.70 3.33 9.56
N ASP A 248 -31.21 3.32 8.32
CA ASP A 248 -32.09 4.37 7.74
C ASP A 248 -33.36 4.64 8.56
#